data_AF-A0A287CV05-F1
#
_entry.id   AF-A0A287CV05-F1
#
_cell.length_a   1.000
_cell.length_b   1.000
_cell.length_c   1.000
_cell.angle_alpha   90.00
_cell.angle_beta   90.00
_cell.angle_gamma   90.00
#
_symmetry.space_group_name_H-M   'P 1'
#
loop_
_entity.id
_entity.type
_entity.pdbx_description
1 polymer ?
#
loop_
_entity_poly.entity_id
_entity_poly.type
_entity_poly.pdbx_seq_one_letter_code
_entity_poly.pdbx_strand_id
1 'polypeptide(L)'
;LHEALDQCMTALDLFLTNQFSEALSYLKPRTKESMYHSLTYATILEMQAMMTFDPQDILLAGNMMKEAQLLCQRHRRKSSVTDSFSNLVHRPTMDQFTEEEIHAEVCYAECLLQRAALTFLQVGTSPFAERLEISDQLPCPCLRLRAPAPGPGQPR
;
A
#
# COMPACT_ATOMS: atom_id res chain seq x y z
N LEU A 1 -6.22 -17.92 -4.12
CA LEU A 1 -6.25 -16.64 -4.87
C LEU A 1 -7.68 -16.29 -5.29
N HIS A 2 -8.33 -17.11 -6.12
CA HIS A 2 -9.67 -16.87 -6.65
C HIS A 2 -10.76 -16.66 -5.58
N GLU A 3 -10.82 -17.52 -4.56
CA GLU A 3 -11.77 -17.34 -3.43
C GLU A 3 -11.62 -15.99 -2.73
N ALA A 4 -10.38 -15.50 -2.57
CA ALA A 4 -10.13 -14.21 -1.93
C ALA A 4 -10.59 -13.04 -2.81
N LEU A 5 -10.49 -13.18 -4.13
CA LEU A 5 -11.03 -12.22 -5.08
C LEU A 5 -12.56 -12.19 -5.02
N ASP A 6 -13.22 -13.35 -5.04
CA ASP A 6 -14.69 -13.45 -4.96
C ASP A 6 -15.22 -12.83 -3.65
N GLN A 7 -14.53 -13.07 -2.54
CA GLN A 7 -14.83 -12.44 -1.25
C GLN A 7 -14.65 -10.92 -1.32
N CYS A 8 -13.58 -10.42 -1.96
CA CYS A 8 -13.39 -8.99 -2.13
C CYS A 8 -14.42 -8.35 -3.06
N MET A 9 -14.88 -9.04 -4.11
CA MET A 9 -15.98 -8.58 -4.96
C MET A 9 -17.28 -8.44 -4.15
N THR A 10 -17.59 -9.41 -3.31
CA THR A 10 -18.74 -9.34 -2.39
C THR A 10 -18.62 -8.15 -1.44
N ALA A 11 -17.44 -7.91 -0.88
CA ALA A 11 -17.20 -6.76 -0.01
C ALA A 11 -17.31 -5.42 -0.75
N LEU A 12 -16.87 -5.36 -2.00
CA LEU A 12 -17.02 -4.19 -2.85
C LEU A 12 -18.50 -3.93 -3.19
N ASP A 13 -19.30 -4.96 -3.43
CA ASP A 13 -20.75 -4.82 -3.61
C ASP A 13 -21.41 -4.25 -2.34
N LEU A 14 -21.03 -4.74 -1.16
CA LEU A 14 -21.48 -4.16 0.12
C LEU A 14 -21.07 -2.69 0.23
N PHE A 15 -19.83 -2.36 -0.08
CA PHE A 15 -19.33 -0.99 -0.07
C PHE A 15 -20.10 -0.07 -1.03
N LEU A 16 -20.28 -0.50 -2.28
CA LEU A 16 -20.98 0.27 -3.32
C LEU A 16 -22.48 0.40 -3.06
N THR A 17 -23.06 -0.51 -2.28
CA THR A 17 -24.45 -0.42 -1.79
C THR A 17 -24.57 0.37 -0.47
N ASN A 18 -23.53 1.13 -0.11
CA ASN A 18 -23.43 1.95 1.10
C ASN A 18 -23.41 1.18 2.43
N GLN A 19 -23.13 -0.12 2.40
CA GLN A 19 -22.98 -0.97 3.59
C GLN A 19 -21.51 -1.00 4.03
N PHE A 20 -20.91 0.18 4.24
CA PHE A 20 -19.48 0.36 4.52
C PHE A 20 -18.98 -0.43 5.74
N SER A 21 -19.73 -0.37 6.84
CA SER A 21 -19.35 -1.06 8.08
C SER A 21 -19.37 -2.58 7.91
N GLU A 22 -20.30 -3.10 7.12
CA GLU A 22 -20.41 -4.53 6.83
C GLU A 22 -19.27 -4.97 5.90
N ALA A 23 -18.98 -4.21 4.84
CA ALA A 23 -17.85 -4.47 3.96
C ALA A 23 -16.52 -4.55 4.72
N LEU A 24 -16.24 -3.57 5.59
CA LEU A 24 -15.03 -3.56 6.42
C LEU A 24 -15.01 -4.74 7.40
N SER A 25 -16.14 -5.03 8.06
CA SER A 25 -16.23 -6.15 9.01
C SER A 25 -16.03 -7.50 8.33
N TYR A 26 -16.52 -7.64 7.09
CA TYR A 26 -16.38 -8.84 6.27
C TYR A 26 -14.92 -9.10 5.88
N LEU A 27 -14.19 -8.05 5.49
CA LEU A 27 -12.79 -8.16 5.05
C LEU A 27 -11.79 -8.32 6.21
N LYS A 28 -12.06 -7.66 7.35
CA LYS A 28 -11.14 -7.52 8.49
C LYS A 28 -10.46 -8.81 8.96
N PRO A 29 -11.14 -9.98 9.04
CA PRO A 29 -10.52 -11.21 9.55
C PRO A 29 -9.32 -11.70 8.72
N ARG A 30 -9.29 -11.41 7.41
CA ARG A 30 -8.29 -11.97 6.47
C ARG A 30 -7.24 -10.96 6.00
N THR A 31 -7.25 -9.74 6.53
CA THR A 31 -6.35 -8.65 6.10
C THR A 31 -4.86 -8.94 6.28
N LYS A 32 -4.51 -9.88 7.18
CA LYS A 32 -3.11 -10.28 7.43
C LYS A 32 -2.66 -11.51 6.64
N GLU A 33 -3.60 -12.21 6.02
CA GLU A 33 -3.38 -13.52 5.38
C GLU A 33 -3.46 -13.44 3.85
N SER A 34 -4.22 -12.48 3.33
CA SER A 34 -4.50 -12.36 1.91
C SER A 34 -4.22 -10.94 1.43
N MET A 35 -3.35 -10.83 0.41
CA MET A 35 -3.05 -9.57 -0.28
C MET A 35 -4.31 -8.84 -0.75
N TYR A 36 -5.30 -9.58 -1.28
CA TYR A 36 -6.55 -8.99 -1.74
C TYR A 36 -7.39 -8.40 -0.62
N HIS A 37 -7.62 -9.16 0.45
CA HIS A 37 -8.39 -8.64 1.60
C HIS A 37 -7.71 -7.43 2.23
N SER A 38 -6.39 -7.46 2.36
CA SER A 38 -5.60 -6.34 2.88
C SER A 38 -5.76 -5.10 2.00
N LEU A 39 -5.55 -5.24 0.69
CA LEU A 39 -5.63 -4.16 -0.28
C LEU A 39 -7.04 -3.58 -0.37
N THR A 40 -8.07 -4.41 -0.51
CA THR A 40 -9.46 -3.95 -0.60
C THR A 40 -9.89 -3.25 0.69
N TYR A 41 -9.54 -3.79 1.86
CA TYR A 41 -9.83 -3.16 3.15
C TYR A 41 -9.15 -1.78 3.27
N ALA A 42 -7.86 -1.69 2.93
CA ALA A 42 -7.12 -0.44 2.96
C ALA A 42 -7.67 0.59 1.95
N THR A 43 -8.09 0.13 0.77
CA THR A 43 -8.71 0.97 -0.28
C THR A 43 -10.04 1.58 0.18
N ILE A 44 -10.88 0.80 0.85
CA ILE A 44 -12.15 1.31 1.39
C ILE A 44 -11.88 2.38 2.47
N LEU A 45 -10.91 2.15 3.35
CA LEU A 45 -10.50 3.14 4.35
C LEU A 45 -9.89 4.39 3.74
N GLU A 46 -9.13 4.25 2.66
CA GLU A 46 -8.62 5.39 1.89
C GLU A 46 -9.78 6.22 1.34
N MET A 47 -10.78 5.61 0.71
CA MET A 47 -11.96 6.32 0.23
C MET A 47 -12.67 7.07 1.37
N GLN A 48 -12.79 6.45 2.55
CA GLN A 48 -13.30 7.14 3.75
C GLN A 48 -12.47 8.38 4.08
N ALA A 49 -11.14 8.24 4.16
CA ALA A 49 -10.23 9.34 4.43
C ALA A 49 -10.32 10.47 3.39
N MET A 50 -10.52 10.15 2.11
CA MET A 50 -10.70 11.14 1.04
C MET A 50 -12.03 11.90 1.15
N MET A 51 -13.06 11.25 1.68
CA MET A 51 -14.39 11.85 1.82
C MET A 51 -14.52 12.68 3.10
N THR A 52 -13.93 12.24 4.20
CA THR A 52 -14.04 12.90 5.51
C THR A 52 -12.97 13.98 5.71
N PHE A 53 -11.80 13.82 5.07
CA PHE A 53 -10.59 14.58 5.38
C PHE A 53 -10.21 14.56 6.87
N ASP A 54 -10.70 13.57 7.63
CA ASP A 54 -10.38 13.43 9.05
C ASP A 54 -8.93 12.96 9.20
N PRO A 55 -8.08 13.66 9.97
CA PRO A 55 -6.69 13.25 10.17
C PRO A 55 -6.53 11.82 10.70
N GLN A 56 -7.45 11.34 11.55
CA GLN A 56 -7.42 9.97 12.08
C GLN A 56 -7.71 8.94 10.99
N ASP A 57 -8.70 9.21 10.14
CA ASP A 57 -9.05 8.35 9.01
C ASP A 57 -7.88 8.28 8.01
N ILE A 58 -7.26 9.43 7.71
CA ILE A 58 -6.09 9.53 6.84
C ILE A 58 -4.90 8.73 7.39
N LEU A 59 -4.66 8.79 8.71
CA LEU A 59 -3.56 8.08 9.37
C LEU A 59 -3.82 6.57 9.40
N LEU A 60 -5.06 6.16 9.70
CA LEU A 60 -5.49 4.77 9.67
C LEU A 60 -5.36 4.17 8.26
N ALA A 61 -5.88 4.86 7.24
CA ALA A 61 -5.78 4.43 5.84
C ALA A 61 -4.31 4.27 5.41
N GLY A 62 -3.46 5.24 5.74
CA GLY A 62 -2.03 5.17 5.45
C GLY A 62 -1.33 3.97 6.10
N ASN A 63 -1.65 3.67 7.36
CA ASN A 63 -1.11 2.51 8.07
C ASN A 63 -1.57 1.18 7.45
N MET A 64 -2.86 1.04 7.16
CA MET A 64 -3.42 -0.18 6.55
C MET A 64 -2.87 -0.40 5.15
N MET A 65 -2.71 0.66 4.35
CA MET A 65 -2.12 0.57 3.02
C MET A 65 -0.64 0.16 3.08
N LYS A 66 0.10 0.62 4.09
CA LYS A 66 1.49 0.19 4.35
C LYS A 66 1.56 -1.29 4.75
N GLU A 67 0.63 -1.77 5.58
CA GLU A 67 0.54 -3.19 5.93
C GLU A 67 0.23 -4.05 4.70
N ALA A 68 -0.72 -3.64 3.86
CA ALA A 68 -1.04 -4.30 2.60
C ALA A 68 0.17 -4.36 1.65
N GLN A 69 0.90 -3.24 1.52
CA GLN A 69 2.14 -3.17 0.75
C GLN A 69 3.18 -4.20 1.23
N LEU A 70 3.40 -4.26 2.56
CA LEU A 70 4.36 -5.21 3.15
C LEU A 70 3.92 -6.66 2.94
N LEU A 71 2.62 -6.94 2.99
CA LEU A 71 2.08 -8.27 2.70
C LEU A 71 2.37 -8.65 1.25
N CYS A 72 2.01 -7.80 0.28
CA CYS A 72 2.30 -8.04 -1.14
C CYS A 72 3.80 -8.26 -1.40
N GLN A 73 4.68 -7.47 -0.74
CA GLN A 73 6.13 -7.62 -0.87
C GLN A 73 6.65 -8.99 -0.40
N ARG A 74 6.00 -9.62 0.59
CA ARG A 74 6.39 -10.98 1.04
C ARG A 74 6.07 -12.02 -0.04
N HIS A 75 4.91 -11.92 -0.68
CA HIS A 75 4.51 -12.79 -1.79
C HIS A 75 5.34 -12.52 -3.06
N ARG A 76 5.91 -11.31 -3.20
CA ARG A 76 6.81 -10.93 -4.29
C ARG A 76 8.23 -11.53 -4.19
N ARG A 77 8.72 -11.91 -2.99
CA ARG A 77 10.16 -12.14 -2.78
C ARG A 77 10.67 -13.53 -3.23
N LYS A 78 11.34 -13.56 -4.39
CA LYS A 78 12.42 -14.52 -4.72
C LYS A 78 13.79 -13.97 -4.31
N SER A 79 14.18 -14.14 -3.05
CA SER A 79 15.61 -14.07 -2.69
C SER A 79 16.02 -15.37 -2.03
N SER A 80 15.92 -16.48 -2.76
CA SER A 80 16.72 -17.64 -2.39
C SER A 80 18.13 -17.39 -2.92
N VAL A 81 19.04 -17.18 -1.98
CA VAL A 81 20.49 -17.07 -2.16
C VAL A 81 21.11 -18.36 -2.76
N THR A 82 20.27 -19.28 -3.28
CA THR A 82 20.60 -20.58 -3.87
C THR A 82 20.52 -20.60 -5.39
N ASP A 83 19.89 -19.61 -6.04
CA ASP A 83 19.82 -19.54 -7.51
C ASP A 83 21.05 -18.87 -8.16
N SER A 84 21.98 -18.40 -7.34
CA SER A 84 23.18 -17.66 -7.76
C SER A 84 24.21 -18.50 -8.56
N PHE A 85 24.00 -19.80 -8.74
CA PHE A 85 24.95 -20.66 -9.48
C PHE A 85 24.42 -21.24 -10.80
N SER A 86 23.12 -21.17 -11.11
CA SER A 86 22.56 -21.75 -12.35
C SER A 86 22.19 -20.72 -13.42
N ASN A 87 22.02 -19.44 -13.07
CA ASN A 87 21.46 -18.42 -13.98
C ASN A 87 22.50 -17.57 -14.73
N LEU A 88 23.80 -17.88 -14.66
CA LEU A 88 24.81 -17.17 -15.45
C LEU A 88 24.73 -17.48 -16.98
N VAL A 89 23.92 -18.47 -17.37
CA VAL A 89 23.79 -18.92 -18.78
C VAL A 89 22.41 -18.66 -19.38
N HIS A 90 21.37 -18.39 -18.58
CA HIS A 90 20.03 -18.17 -19.11
C HIS A 90 19.48 -16.81 -18.68
N ARG A 91 19.34 -15.90 -19.65
CA ARG A 91 18.59 -14.66 -19.56
C ARG A 91 17.25 -14.93 -18.84
N PRO A 92 16.85 -14.18 -17.79
CA PRO A 92 15.58 -14.40 -17.13
C PRO A 92 14.48 -13.91 -18.06
N THR A 93 13.92 -14.84 -18.82
CA THR A 93 12.70 -14.62 -19.59
C THR A 93 11.56 -14.38 -18.60
N MET A 94 10.67 -13.46 -18.94
CA MET A 94 9.47 -13.07 -18.17
C MET A 94 8.54 -14.26 -17.82
N ASP A 95 8.78 -15.45 -18.38
CA ASP A 95 8.06 -16.72 -18.21
C ASP A 95 8.27 -17.45 -16.86
N GLN A 96 8.94 -16.85 -15.87
CA GLN A 96 9.23 -17.52 -14.59
C GLN A 96 8.39 -17.05 -13.39
N PHE A 97 7.42 -16.16 -13.56
CA PHE A 97 6.56 -15.74 -12.46
C PHE A 97 5.36 -16.68 -12.29
N THR A 98 5.07 -17.06 -11.05
CA THR A 98 3.80 -17.73 -10.74
C THR A 98 2.64 -16.74 -10.83
N GLU A 99 1.42 -17.24 -11.02
CA GLU A 99 0.22 -16.41 -11.01
C GLU A 99 0.14 -15.55 -9.73
N GLU A 100 0.41 -16.15 -8.56
CA GLU A 100 0.41 -15.42 -7.29
C GLU A 100 1.45 -14.30 -7.24
N GLU A 101 2.65 -14.51 -7.79
CA GLU A 101 3.70 -13.49 -7.84
C GLU A 101 3.32 -12.32 -8.74
N ILE A 102 2.70 -12.58 -9.90
CA ILE A 102 2.21 -11.54 -10.81
C ILE A 102 1.16 -10.69 -10.09
N HIS A 103 0.21 -11.34 -9.41
CA HIS A 103 -0.82 -10.63 -8.69
C HIS A 103 -0.23 -9.84 -7.50
N ALA A 104 0.77 -10.38 -6.80
CA ALA A 104 1.47 -9.68 -5.73
C ALA A 104 2.22 -8.43 -6.24
N GLU A 105 2.84 -8.50 -7.43
CA GLU A 105 3.46 -7.35 -8.09
C GLU A 105 2.45 -6.25 -8.42
N VAL A 106 1.31 -6.62 -9.00
CA VAL A 106 0.23 -5.67 -9.33
C VAL A 106 -0.33 -5.03 -8.07
N CYS A 107 -0.70 -5.82 -7.05
CA CYS A 107 -1.22 -5.31 -5.78
C CYS A 107 -0.19 -4.44 -5.05
N TYR A 108 1.10 -4.79 -5.12
CA TYR A 108 2.15 -3.94 -4.57
C TYR A 108 2.20 -2.59 -5.27
N ALA A 109 2.18 -2.56 -6.61
CA ALA A 109 2.18 -1.32 -7.39
C ALA A 109 0.95 -0.44 -7.10
N GLU A 110 -0.22 -1.05 -6.97
CA GLU A 110 -1.47 -0.38 -6.59
C GLU A 110 -1.37 0.28 -5.20
N CYS A 111 -0.84 -0.45 -4.21
CA CYS A 111 -0.56 0.13 -2.88
C CYS A 111 0.34 1.37 -2.99
N LEU A 112 1.35 1.37 -3.86
CA LEU A 112 2.23 2.54 -4.02
C LEU A 112 1.48 3.73 -4.62
N LEU A 113 0.63 3.48 -5.62
CA LEU A 113 -0.16 4.52 -6.26
C LEU A 113 -1.12 5.18 -5.26
N GLN A 114 -1.82 4.38 -4.48
CA GLN A 114 -2.74 4.84 -3.44
C GLN A 114 -2.02 5.60 -2.33
N ARG A 115 -0.87 5.11 -1.85
CA ARG A 115 -0.05 5.86 -0.88
C ARG A 115 0.44 7.20 -1.43
N ALA A 116 0.76 7.28 -2.72
CA ALA A 116 1.10 8.55 -3.36
C ALA A 116 -0.12 9.49 -3.41
N ALA A 117 -1.32 8.97 -3.68
CA ALA A 117 -2.57 9.74 -3.64
C ALA A 117 -2.89 10.27 -2.22
N LEU A 118 -2.84 9.41 -1.22
CA LEU A 118 -3.00 9.75 0.21
C LEU A 118 -2.04 10.83 0.69
N THR A 119 -0.83 10.91 0.12
CA THR A 119 0.16 11.93 0.48
C THR A 119 -0.37 13.34 0.21
N PHE A 120 -1.16 13.55 -0.85
CA PHE A 120 -1.77 14.86 -1.12
C PHE A 120 -2.75 15.28 -0.03
N LEU A 121 -3.47 14.33 0.56
CA LEU A 121 -4.40 14.57 1.67
C LEU A 121 -3.66 14.82 2.98
N GLN A 122 -2.63 14.02 3.26
CA GLN A 122 -1.77 14.14 4.43
C GLN A 122 -1.01 15.47 4.48
N VAL A 123 -0.61 15.99 3.32
CA VAL A 123 0.09 17.29 3.23
C VAL A 123 -0.85 18.46 3.55
N GLY A 124 -2.15 18.34 3.25
CA GLY A 124 -3.14 19.37 3.59
C GLY A 124 -3.49 19.43 5.07
N THR A 125 -3.37 18.32 5.80
CA THR A 125 -3.91 18.16 7.15
C THR A 125 -2.86 18.07 8.27
N SER A 126 -1.61 17.64 8.02
CA SER A 126 -0.59 17.49 9.07
C SER A 126 0.36 18.68 9.27
N PRO A 127 0.88 18.90 10.49
CA PRO A 127 2.02 19.77 10.77
C PRO A 127 3.30 19.35 10.02
N PHE A 128 4.24 20.28 9.80
CA PHE A 128 5.39 20.08 8.92
C PHE A 128 6.38 18.98 9.36
N ALA A 129 6.48 18.68 10.65
CA ALA A 129 7.36 17.64 11.18
C ALA A 129 6.91 16.22 10.80
N GLU A 130 5.60 15.95 10.86
CA GLU A 130 5.00 14.67 10.46
C GLU A 130 5.10 14.43 8.94
N ARG A 131 5.07 15.51 8.14
CA ARG A 131 5.26 15.45 6.68
C ARG A 131 6.64 14.88 6.28
N LEU A 132 7.68 15.05 7.11
CA LEU A 132 9.01 14.51 6.85
C LEU A 132 9.10 12.99 7.10
N GLU A 133 8.54 12.50 8.21
CA GLU A 133 8.53 11.07 8.53
C GLU A 133 7.68 10.25 7.55
N ILE A 134 6.63 10.86 7.00
CA ILE A 134 5.77 10.25 5.98
C ILE A 134 6.45 10.25 4.61
N SER A 135 7.15 11.34 4.28
CA SER A 135 8.00 11.44 3.10
C SER A 135 9.02 10.30 3.01
N ASP A 136 9.69 9.95 4.11
CA ASP A 136 10.67 8.86 4.12
C ASP A 136 10.08 7.47 3.87
N GLN A 137 8.77 7.30 4.08
CA GLN A 137 8.04 6.06 3.81
C GLN A 137 7.60 5.93 2.35
N LEU A 138 7.72 6.97 1.52
CA LEU A 138 7.39 6.90 0.09
C LEU A 138 8.43 6.05 -0.65
N PRO A 139 7.99 5.17 -1.56
CA PRO A 139 8.86 4.24 -2.28
C PRO A 139 9.77 4.94 -3.30
N CYS A 140 9.39 6.13 -3.77
CA CYS A 140 10.12 6.89 -4.76
C CYS A 140 10.84 8.09 -4.12
N PRO A 141 12.16 8.24 -4.30
CA PRO A 141 12.92 9.39 -3.80
C PRO A 141 12.39 10.73 -4.30
N CYS A 142 11.80 10.75 -5.50
CA CYS A 142 11.24 11.93 -6.15
C CYS A 142 10.01 12.49 -5.43
N LEU A 143 9.31 11.65 -4.67
CA LEU A 143 8.13 12.02 -3.90
C LEU A 143 8.49 12.43 -2.47
N ARG A 144 9.76 12.33 -2.09
CA ARG A 144 10.22 12.77 -0.77
C ARG A 144 10.20 14.29 -0.69
N LEU A 145 9.48 14.81 0.31
CA LEU A 145 9.51 16.22 0.66
C LEU A 145 10.90 16.58 1.15
N ARG A 146 11.47 17.63 0.57
CA ARG A 146 12.75 18.18 1.03
C ARG A 146 12.48 19.09 2.22
N ALA A 147 13.21 18.90 3.32
CA ALA A 147 13.17 19.82 4.44
C ALA A 147 13.44 21.26 3.96
N PRO A 148 12.75 22.28 4.51
CA PRO A 148 13.09 23.66 4.24
C PRO A 148 14.55 23.88 4.64
N ALA A 149 15.31 24.55 3.76
CA ALA A 149 16.68 24.92 4.09
C ALA A 149 16.67 25.75 5.39
N PRO A 150 17.60 25.52 6.32
CA PRO A 150 17.70 26.37 7.51
C PRO A 150 17.83 27.82 7.05
N GLY A 151 16.97 28.69 7.61
CA GLY A 151 17.03 30.11 7.34
C GLY A 151 18.43 30.66 7.70
N PRO A 152 18.87 31.76 7.06
CA PRO A 152 20.17 32.34 7.35
C PRO A 152 20.21 32.77 8.83
N GLY A 153 20.88 31.98 9.69
CA GLY A 153 21.09 32.33 11.10
C GLY A 153 21.03 31.22 12.15
N GLN A 154 20.78 29.95 11.82
CA GLN A 154 20.83 28.87 12.83
C GLN A 154 22.20 28.17 12.87
N PRO A 155 22.81 28.00 14.07
CA PRO A 155 24.09 27.29 14.22
C PRO A 155 23.92 25.79 13.98
N ARG A 156 24.97 25.19 13.40
CA ARG A 156 25.05 23.76 13.02
C ARG A 156 24.90 22.81 14.21
#